data_AF-A0A5C8AGQ5-F1
#
_entry.id   AF-A0A5C8AGQ5-F1
#
_cell.length_a   1.000
_cell.length_b   1.000
_cell.length_c   1.000
_cell.angle_alpha   90.00
_cell.angle_beta   90.00
_cell.angle_gamma   90.00
#
_symmetry.space_group_name_H-M   'P 1'
#
loop_
_entity.id
_entity.type
_entity.pdbx_description
1 polymer ?
#
loop_
_entity_poly.entity_id
_entity_poly.type
_entity_poly.pdbx_seq_one_letter_code
_entity_poly.pdbx_strand_id
1 'polypeptide(L)'
;MIQKWIKDAWQVADWKTIRQVAVVFLLIASLLLLVFKLPDWKRDFVSSTLDTEGIATLISYRRLEAMSQSETGNTMILHALEVTYAFDWKEKRYVCTENVPNTIKNQPFIEGILTRSINTFTVQFQAKNPTESQLLVN
;
A
#
# COMPACT_ATOMS: atom_id res chain seq x y z
N MET A 1 -17.10 53.13 11.42
CA MET A 1 -16.97 53.08 9.94
C MET A 1 -16.21 51.83 9.48
N ILE A 2 -15.05 51.50 10.08
CA ILE A 2 -14.26 50.28 9.77
C ILE A 2 -15.02 48.96 10.05
N GLN A 3 -15.80 48.87 11.14
CA GLN A 3 -16.60 47.67 11.44
C GLN A 3 -17.71 47.36 10.42
N LYS A 4 -18.20 48.36 9.67
CA LYS A 4 -19.22 48.17 8.64
C LYS A 4 -18.61 47.53 7.38
N TRP A 5 -17.43 48.01 6.97
CA TRP A 5 -16.65 47.42 5.89
C TRP A 5 -16.23 45.97 6.14
N ILE A 6 -15.91 45.63 7.39
CA ILE A 6 -15.60 44.23 7.76
C ILE A 6 -16.85 43.35 7.67
N LYS A 7 -18.01 43.83 8.14
CA LYS A 7 -19.28 43.12 8.02
C LYS A 7 -19.70 42.89 6.57
N ASP A 8 -19.53 43.91 5.73
CA ASP A 8 -19.90 43.86 4.32
C ASP A 8 -18.94 42.95 3.53
N ALA A 9 -17.64 42.95 3.87
CA ALA A 9 -16.67 42.01 3.30
C ALA A 9 -16.97 40.54 3.67
N TRP A 10 -17.45 40.28 4.88
CA TRP A 10 -17.92 38.96 5.30
C TRP A 10 -19.28 38.56 4.68
N GLN A 11 -20.12 39.52 4.30
CA GLN A 11 -21.38 39.26 3.59
C GLN A 11 -21.20 39.03 2.08
N VAL A 12 -20.11 39.53 1.49
CA VAL A 12 -19.76 39.34 0.06
C VAL A 12 -18.95 38.06 -0.16
N ALA A 13 -18.44 37.44 0.91
CA ALA A 13 -17.91 36.08 0.83
C ALA A 13 -19.06 35.14 0.44
N ASP A 14 -19.13 34.79 -0.84
CA ASP A 14 -20.15 33.91 -1.38
C ASP A 14 -20.02 32.51 -0.77
N TRP A 15 -20.72 32.33 0.36
CA TRP A 15 -20.69 31.12 1.17
C TRP A 15 -21.15 29.89 0.37
N LYS A 16 -21.96 30.10 -0.66
CA LYS A 16 -22.37 29.04 -1.60
C LYS A 16 -21.19 28.56 -2.43
N THR A 17 -20.39 29.48 -2.95
CA THR A 17 -19.16 29.17 -3.71
C THR A 17 -18.10 28.53 -2.80
N ILE A 18 -17.89 29.05 -1.59
CA ILE A 18 -16.96 28.46 -0.60
C ILE A 18 -17.36 27.02 -0.26
N ARG A 19 -18.66 26.78 -0.01
CA ARG A 19 -19.17 25.42 0.27
C ARG A 19 -18.99 24.49 -0.92
N GLN A 20 -19.22 24.95 -2.14
CA GLN A 20 -19.02 24.14 -3.35
C GLN A 20 -17.55 23.75 -3.52
N VAL A 21 -16.61 24.69 -3.37
CA VAL A 21 -15.17 24.42 -3.43
C VAL A 21 -14.75 23.44 -2.33
N ALA A 22 -15.26 23.61 -1.11
CA ALA A 22 -14.96 22.69 -0.01
C ALA A 22 -15.48 21.26 -0.28
N VAL A 23 -16.68 21.11 -0.85
CA VAL A 23 -17.21 19.79 -1.23
C VAL A 23 -16.37 19.13 -2.31
N VAL A 24 -15.98 19.87 -3.35
CA VAL A 24 -15.11 19.35 -4.42
C VAL A 24 -13.75 18.94 -3.85
N PHE A 25 -13.17 19.76 -2.97
CA PHE A 25 -11.91 19.43 -2.31
C PHE A 25 -12.02 18.16 -1.45
N LEU A 26 -13.10 18.01 -0.67
CA LEU A 26 -13.35 16.82 0.12
C LEU A 26 -13.53 15.57 -0.74
N LEU A 27 -14.20 15.68 -1.89
CA LEU A 27 -14.35 14.58 -2.84
C LEU A 27 -12.99 14.15 -3.42
N ILE A 28 -12.16 15.11 -3.84
CA ILE A 28 -10.81 14.82 -4.35
C ILE A 28 -9.95 14.20 -3.25
N ALA A 29 -9.96 14.76 -2.04
CA ALA A 29 -9.23 14.21 -0.90
C ALA A 29 -9.68 12.77 -0.58
N SER A 30 -10.99 12.50 -0.65
CA SER A 30 -11.53 11.16 -0.42
C SER A 30 -11.10 10.18 -1.51
N LEU A 31 -11.09 10.61 -2.78
CA LEU A 31 -10.62 9.80 -3.90
C LEU A 31 -9.12 9.48 -3.78
N LEU A 32 -8.30 10.46 -3.39
CA LEU A 32 -6.88 10.25 -3.14
C LEU A 32 -6.65 9.24 -2.01
N LEU A 33 -7.36 9.39 -0.88
CA LEU A 33 -7.27 8.44 0.23
C LEU A 33 -7.62 7.01 -0.21
N LEU A 34 -8.66 6.84 -1.03
CA LEU A 34 -9.02 5.54 -1.59
C LEU A 34 -7.89 4.95 -2.42
N VAL A 35 -7.28 5.72 -3.34
CA VAL A 35 -6.20 5.23 -4.19
C VAL A 35 -4.99 4.77 -3.37
N PHE A 36 -4.60 5.52 -2.33
CA PHE A 36 -3.47 5.15 -1.47
C PHE A 36 -3.76 3.94 -0.55
N LYS A 37 -5.02 3.74 -0.14
CA LYS A 37 -5.42 2.61 0.72
C LYS A 37 -5.78 1.34 -0.05
N LEU A 38 -6.09 1.46 -1.34
CA LEU A 38 -6.54 0.35 -2.17
C LEU A 38 -5.57 -0.85 -2.22
N PRO A 39 -4.23 -0.67 -2.33
CA PRO A 39 -3.30 -1.80 -2.32
C PRO A 39 -3.35 -2.58 -1.00
N ASP A 40 -3.42 -1.89 0.13
CA ASP A 40 -3.49 -2.51 1.46
C ASP A 40 -4.83 -3.24 1.65
N TRP A 41 -5.95 -2.60 1.28
CA TRP A 41 -7.28 -3.23 1.35
C TRP A 41 -7.40 -4.47 0.49
N LYS A 42 -6.82 -4.46 -0.72
CA LYS A 42 -6.81 -5.64 -1.58
C LYS A 42 -6.07 -6.80 -0.91
N ARG A 43 -4.93 -6.53 -0.27
CA ARG A 43 -4.15 -7.55 0.47
C ARG A 43 -4.90 -8.06 1.69
N ASP A 44 -5.55 -7.17 2.43
CA ASP A 44 -6.34 -7.55 3.61
C ASP A 44 -7.55 -8.42 3.20
N PHE A 45 -8.19 -8.10 2.08
CA PHE A 45 -9.28 -8.92 1.52
C PHE A 45 -8.80 -10.32 1.10
N VAL A 46 -7.68 -10.41 0.38
CA VAL A 46 -7.11 -11.72 -0.01
C VAL A 46 -6.70 -12.52 1.23
N SER A 47 -6.02 -11.90 2.20
CA SER A 47 -5.68 -12.52 3.48
C SER A 47 -6.90 -13.10 4.20
N SER A 48 -8.05 -12.41 4.18
CA SER A 48 -9.29 -12.90 4.80
C SER A 48 -9.87 -14.18 4.19
N THR A 49 -9.45 -14.54 2.96
CA THR A 49 -9.87 -15.77 2.28
C THR A 49 -8.94 -16.96 2.51
N LEU A 50 -7.77 -16.73 3.13
CA LEU A 50 -6.78 -17.74 3.45
C LEU A 50 -7.04 -18.28 4.86
N ASP A 51 -6.86 -19.58 5.06
CA ASP A 51 -7.32 -20.28 6.27
C ASP A 51 -6.19 -20.85 7.14
N THR A 52 -4.95 -20.83 6.64
CA THR A 52 -3.81 -21.48 7.28
C THR A 52 -2.60 -20.57 7.30
N GLU A 53 -1.83 -20.61 8.39
CA GLU A 53 -0.55 -19.91 8.54
C GLU A 53 0.63 -20.88 8.55
N GLY A 54 1.76 -20.42 8.03
CA GLY A 54 3.02 -21.16 8.05
C GLY A 54 4.23 -20.22 8.03
N ILE A 55 5.40 -20.82 8.13
CA ILE A 55 6.67 -20.10 8.03
C ILE A 55 7.21 -20.29 6.61
N ALA A 56 7.44 -19.18 5.92
CA ALA A 56 8.11 -19.14 4.65
C ALA A 56 9.54 -18.65 4.79
N THR A 57 10.41 -19.17 3.94
CA THR A 57 11.81 -18.75 3.80
C THR A 57 11.97 -17.99 2.49
N LEU A 58 12.65 -16.84 2.57
CA LEU A 58 13.02 -16.04 1.41
C LEU A 58 13.96 -16.83 0.49
N ILE A 59 13.63 -16.88 -0.80
CA ILE A 59 14.52 -17.42 -1.84
C ILE A 59 15.23 -16.28 -2.55
N SER A 60 14.47 -15.32 -3.05
CA SER A 60 14.99 -14.18 -3.81
C SER A 60 14.01 -13.01 -3.76
N TYR A 61 14.49 -11.83 -4.11
CA TYR A 61 13.63 -10.67 -4.33
C TYR A 61 14.11 -9.87 -5.54
N ARG A 62 13.19 -9.14 -6.17
CA ARG A 62 13.44 -8.21 -7.26
C ARG A 62 12.74 -6.89 -6.98
N ARG A 63 13.45 -5.79 -7.19
CA ARG A 63 12.90 -4.44 -7.06
C ARG A 63 12.07 -4.11 -8.30
N LEU A 64 10.82 -3.68 -8.11
CA LEU A 64 9.97 -3.17 -9.17
C LEU A 64 9.97 -1.65 -9.09
N GLU A 65 10.92 -1.05 -9.80
CA GLU A 65 11.15 0.38 -9.84
C GLU A 65 10.62 0.98 -11.16
N ALA A 66 10.10 2.20 -11.11
CA ALA A 66 9.73 2.95 -12.30
C ALA A 66 10.33 4.36 -12.25
N MET A 67 10.53 4.94 -13.42
CA MET A 67 11.10 6.28 -13.53
C MET A 67 10.02 7.32 -13.21
N SER A 68 10.33 8.18 -12.24
CA SER A 68 9.57 9.38 -11.94
C SER A 68 10.33 10.60 -12.42
N GLN A 69 9.65 11.47 -13.15
CA GLN A 69 10.21 12.74 -13.60
C GLN A 69 9.87 13.81 -12.56
N SER A 70 10.88 14.39 -11.91
CA SER A 70 10.76 15.59 -11.08
C SER A 70 11.48 16.76 -11.74
N GLU A 71 11.19 17.98 -11.28
CA GLU A 71 11.85 19.21 -11.75
C GLU A 71 13.39 19.15 -11.60
N THR A 72 13.88 18.33 -10.67
CA THR A 72 15.30 18.13 -10.35
C THR A 72 15.96 16.99 -11.12
N GLY A 73 15.23 16.25 -11.96
CA GLY A 73 15.74 15.14 -12.76
C GLY A 73 14.92 13.87 -12.66
N ASN A 74 15.40 12.82 -13.33
CA ASN A 74 14.76 11.51 -13.32
C ASN A 74 15.23 10.72 -12.10
N THR A 75 14.30 10.30 -11.24
CA THR A 75 14.58 9.44 -10.09
C THR A 75 13.87 8.10 -10.26
N MET A 76 14.57 6.99 -10.01
CA MET A 76 13.93 5.68 -9.93
C MET A 76 13.19 5.57 -8.60
N ILE A 77 11.90 5.28 -8.64
CA ILE A 77 11.05 5.10 -7.47
C ILE A 77 10.65 3.63 -7.37
N LEU A 78 10.84 3.05 -6.19
CA LEU A 78 10.39 1.69 -5.88
C LEU A 78 8.87 1.68 -5.69
N HIS A 79 8.15 0.98 -6.56
CA HIS A 79 6.69 0.82 -6.47
C HIS A 79 6.29 -0.44 -5.71
N ALA A 80 7.07 -1.51 -5.85
CA ALA A 80 6.81 -2.78 -5.20
C ALA A 80 8.11 -3.60 -5.10
N LEU A 81 8.08 -4.60 -4.24
CA LEU A 81 9.08 -5.65 -4.16
C LEU A 81 8.44 -6.96 -4.60
N GLU A 82 8.99 -7.58 -5.64
CA GLU A 82 8.63 -8.94 -6.00
C GLU A 82 9.44 -9.89 -5.13
N VAL A 83 8.77 -10.72 -4.33
CA VAL A 83 9.39 -11.62 -3.35
C VAL A 83 9.07 -13.05 -3.74
N THR A 84 10.12 -13.86 -3.93
CA THR A 84 10.01 -15.30 -4.13
C THR A 84 10.35 -16.01 -2.83
N TYR A 85 9.46 -16.89 -2.38
CA TYR A 85 9.58 -17.58 -1.10
C TYR A 85 9.14 -19.03 -1.20
N ALA A 86 9.54 -19.82 -0.21
CA ALA A 86 9.09 -21.20 -0.09
C ALA A 86 8.63 -21.54 1.31
N PHE A 87 7.66 -22.43 1.39
CA PHE A 87 7.17 -23.00 2.64
C PHE A 87 6.75 -24.46 2.41
N ASP A 88 6.74 -25.23 3.49
CA ASP A 88 6.38 -26.65 3.45
C ASP A 88 4.97 -26.87 3.98
N TRP A 89 4.18 -27.67 3.26
CA TRP A 89 2.84 -28.08 3.68
C TRP A 89 2.59 -29.54 3.29
N LYS A 90 2.24 -30.38 4.27
CA LYS A 90 2.02 -31.84 4.08
C LYS A 90 3.13 -32.51 3.27
N GLU A 91 4.38 -32.36 3.75
CA GLU A 91 5.59 -32.96 3.16
C GLU A 91 5.93 -32.49 1.73
N LYS A 92 5.23 -31.48 1.22
CA LYS A 92 5.51 -30.86 -0.08
C LYS A 92 5.98 -29.43 0.13
N ARG A 93 7.01 -29.05 -0.62
CA ARG A 93 7.52 -27.69 -0.69
C ARG A 93 6.79 -26.92 -1.78
N TYR A 94 6.28 -25.75 -1.43
CA TYR A 94 5.65 -24.81 -2.35
C TYR A 94 6.57 -23.61 -2.55
N VAL A 95 6.63 -23.12 -3.79
CA VAL A 95 7.40 -21.93 -4.16
C VAL A 95 6.45 -20.94 -4.79
N CYS A 96 6.37 -19.75 -4.21
CA CYS A 96 5.44 -18.71 -4.61
C CYS A 96 6.20 -17.41 -4.85
N THR A 97 5.65 -16.58 -5.73
CA THR A 97 6.17 -15.24 -6.00
C THR A 97 5.04 -14.24 -5.87
N GLU A 98 5.31 -13.15 -5.16
CA GLU A 98 4.30 -12.17 -4.80
C GLU A 98 4.84 -10.75 -4.94
N ASN A 99 3.98 -9.83 -5.39
CA ASN A 99 4.28 -8.40 -5.41
C ASN A 99 3.80 -7.74 -4.12
N VAL A 100 4.74 -7.32 -3.28
CA VAL A 100 4.49 -6.55 -2.07
C VAL A 100 4.56 -5.05 -2.42
N PRO A 101 3.44 -4.31 -2.40
CA PRO A 101 3.44 -2.90 -2.79
C PRO A 101 4.20 -2.07 -1.75
N ASN A 102 4.93 -1.05 -2.21
CA ASN A 102 5.66 -0.12 -1.37
C ASN A 102 4.71 0.91 -0.73
N THR A 103 3.90 0.45 0.22
CA THR A 103 3.03 1.28 1.05
C THR A 103 3.69 1.53 2.40
N ILE A 104 3.23 2.56 3.13
CA ILE A 104 3.72 2.86 4.48
C ILE A 104 3.61 1.63 5.40
N LYS A 105 2.54 0.82 5.26
CA LYS A 105 2.33 -0.40 6.04
C LYS A 105 3.40 -1.46 5.77
N ASN A 106 3.84 -1.61 4.52
CA ASN A 106 4.78 -2.66 4.10
C ASN A 106 6.24 -2.22 4.14
N GLN A 107 6.50 -0.93 4.37
CA GLN A 107 7.85 -0.36 4.30
C GLN A 107 8.84 -1.04 5.26
N PRO A 108 8.51 -1.34 6.54
CA PRO A 108 9.45 -2.01 7.45
C PRO A 108 9.88 -3.40 6.95
N PHE A 109 8.93 -4.16 6.40
CA PHE A 109 9.20 -5.47 5.81
C PHE A 109 10.07 -5.37 4.55
N ILE A 110 9.77 -4.43 3.65
CA ILE A 110 10.55 -4.20 2.43
C ILE A 110 11.98 -3.82 2.80
N GLU A 111 12.16 -2.87 3.72
CA GLU A 111 13.48 -2.47 4.23
C GLU A 111 14.21 -3.65 4.88
N GLY A 112 13.49 -4.49 5.63
CA GLY A 112 14.04 -5.70 6.24
C GLY A 112 14.58 -6.71 5.22
N ILE A 113 13.85 -6.94 4.12
CA ILE A 113 14.32 -7.79 3.01
C ILE A 113 15.51 -7.15 2.28
N LEU A 114 15.43 -5.86 1.97
CA LEU A 114 16.48 -5.14 1.23
C LEU A 114 17.80 -5.09 2.01
N THR A 115 17.72 -4.94 3.34
CA THR A 115 18.88 -4.98 4.26
C THR A 115 19.31 -6.39 4.64
N ARG A 116 18.61 -7.44 4.16
CA ARG A 116 18.81 -8.85 4.51
C ARG A 116 18.71 -9.16 6.00
N SER A 117 18.02 -8.32 6.77
CA SER A 117 17.74 -8.56 8.18
C SER A 117 16.59 -9.54 8.39
N ILE A 118 15.75 -9.76 7.37
CA ILE A 118 14.64 -10.72 7.37
C ILE A 118 14.86 -11.76 6.25
N ASN A 119 14.95 -13.03 6.63
CA ASN A 119 15.02 -14.17 5.69
C ASN A 119 13.88 -15.18 5.90
N THR A 120 13.09 -15.03 6.95
CA THR A 120 11.92 -15.87 7.26
C THR A 120 10.76 -15.00 7.68
N PHE A 121 9.56 -15.33 7.24
CA PHE A 121 8.35 -14.56 7.51
C PHE A 121 7.11 -15.47 7.52
N THR A 122 6.02 -14.97 8.09
CA THR A 122 4.77 -15.71 8.10
C THR A 122 4.09 -15.60 6.74
N VAL A 123 3.58 -16.73 6.26
CA VAL A 123 2.76 -16.82 5.06
C VAL A 123 1.38 -17.32 5.46
N GLN A 124 0.34 -16.70 4.91
CA GLN A 124 -1.01 -17.27 4.91
C GLN A 124 -1.25 -17.98 3.59
N PHE A 125 -1.96 -19.10 3.61
CA PHE A 125 -2.29 -19.86 2.41
C PHE A 125 -3.59 -20.65 2.59
N GLN A 126 -4.15 -21.12 1.47
CA GLN A 126 -5.33 -21.98 1.49
C GLN A 126 -4.92 -23.46 1.64
N ALA A 127 -5.36 -24.15 2.69
CA ALA A 127 -4.99 -25.54 2.95
C ALA A 127 -5.30 -26.51 1.79
N LYS A 128 -6.36 -26.21 1.02
CA LYS A 128 -6.80 -26.97 -0.15
C LYS A 128 -6.02 -26.64 -1.42
N ASN A 129 -5.49 -25.41 -1.53
CA ASN A 129 -4.69 -24.95 -2.65
C ASN A 129 -3.53 -24.07 -2.17
N PRO A 130 -2.43 -24.66 -1.66
CA PRO A 130 -1.37 -23.87 -1.01
C PRO A 130 -0.67 -22.87 -1.95
N THR A 131 -0.79 -23.03 -3.27
CA THR A 131 -0.27 -22.01 -4.20
C THR A 131 -1.00 -20.67 -4.08
N GLU A 132 -2.24 -20.67 -3.62
CA GLU A 132 -2.93 -19.46 -3.17
C GLU A 132 -2.39 -19.10 -1.78
N SER A 133 -1.42 -18.19 -1.79
CA SER A 133 -0.71 -17.75 -0.59
C SER A 133 -0.41 -16.25 -0.64
N GLN A 134 -0.24 -15.66 0.54
CA GLN A 134 0.13 -14.27 0.72
C GLN A 134 1.07 -14.11 1.91
N LEU A 135 2.11 -13.31 1.73
CA LEU A 135 3.01 -12.88 2.79
C LEU A 135 2.28 -11.98 3.79
N LEU A 136 2.42 -12.31 5.07
CA LEU A 136 2.02 -11.43 6.16
C LEU A 136 3.12 -10.40 6.39
N VAL A 137 2.76 -9.15 6.13
CA VAL A 137 3.60 -7.97 6.25
C VAL A 137 3.27 -7.33 7.60
N ASN A 138 4.04 -7.66 8.63
CA ASN A 138 3.91 -7.13 9.99
C ASN A 138 5.12 -6.25 10.34
#